data_AF-K7NQ40-F1
#
_entry.id   AF-K7NQ40-F1
#
_cell.length_a   1.000
_cell.length_b   1.000
_cell.length_c   1.000
_cell.angle_alpha   90.00
_cell.angle_beta   90.00
_cell.angle_gamma   90.00
#
_symmetry.space_group_name_H-M   'P 1'
#
loop_
_entity.id
_entity.type
_entity.pdbx_description
1 polymer ?
#
loop_
_entity_poly.entity_id
_entity_poly.type
_entity_poly.pdbx_seq_one_letter_code
_entity_poly.pdbx_strand_id
1 'polypeptide(L)'
;IRQSEAKEEAKISEFQEELVQLAAQLNGDYTLKSYPEEIGKKMNVREAKKYMGDSVKRFFEASRLAKSLGADDEEIVKMRPSLTTRATSGPTPKTTNP
;
A
#
# COMPACT_ATOMS: atom_id res chain seq x y z
N ILE A 1 29.31 -0.32 -11.31
CA ILE A 1 28.41 -1.46 -10.97
C ILE A 1 28.53 -1.69 -9.47
N ARG A 2 27.45 -1.99 -8.73
CA ARG A 2 27.53 -2.25 -7.28
C ARG A 2 28.46 -3.43 -7.02
N GLN A 3 29.35 -3.30 -6.04
CA GLN A 3 30.35 -4.32 -5.70
C GLN A 3 29.81 -5.45 -4.80
N SER A 4 28.62 -5.30 -4.24
CA SER A 4 27.98 -6.28 -3.37
C SER A 4 26.52 -6.50 -3.76
N GLU A 5 25.99 -7.67 -3.40
CA GLU A 5 24.56 -7.95 -3.49
C GLU A 5 23.73 -6.96 -2.67
N ALA A 6 22.44 -6.84 -3.02
CA ALA A 6 21.51 -6.04 -2.25
C ALA A 6 21.33 -6.65 -0.86
N LYS A 7 21.49 -5.84 0.18
CA LYS A 7 21.26 -6.26 1.57
C LYS A 7 19.75 -6.28 1.87
N GLU A 8 19.04 -7.21 1.26
CA GLU A 8 17.58 -7.27 1.27
C GLU A 8 16.98 -7.43 2.68
N GLU A 9 17.70 -8.12 3.58
CA GLU A 9 17.26 -8.35 4.96
C GLU A 9 17.69 -7.24 5.92
N ALA A 10 18.48 -6.26 5.46
CA ALA A 10 18.85 -5.13 6.29
C ALA A 10 17.64 -4.22 6.56
N LYS A 11 17.68 -3.51 7.68
CA LYS A 11 16.77 -2.39 7.92
C LYS A 11 16.94 -1.35 6.81
N ILE A 12 15.82 -0.73 6.44
CA ILE A 12 15.83 0.35 5.46
C ILE A 12 16.56 1.58 6.01
N SER A 13 17.20 2.35 5.13
CA SER A 13 17.74 3.66 5.50
C SER A 13 16.61 4.69 5.69
N GLU A 14 16.90 5.81 6.34
CA GLU A 14 15.94 6.93 6.50
C GLU A 14 15.32 7.36 5.16
N PHE A 15 16.14 7.59 4.13
CA PHE A 15 15.63 7.92 2.80
C PHE A 15 14.73 6.83 2.19
N GLN A 16 15.00 5.55 2.46
CA GLN A 16 14.16 4.46 1.97
C GLN A 16 12.83 4.40 2.76
N GLU A 17 12.84 4.77 4.04
CA GLU A 17 11.64 4.95 4.84
C GLU A 17 10.76 6.07 4.26
N GLU A 18 11.33 7.22 3.91
CA GLU A 18 10.59 8.33 3.29
C GLU A 18 9.91 7.90 1.97
N LEU A 19 10.58 7.06 1.16
CA LEU A 19 9.99 6.51 -0.06
C LEU A 19 8.82 5.54 0.24
N VAL A 20 8.93 4.73 1.30
CA VAL A 20 7.81 3.88 1.76
C VAL A 20 6.65 4.75 2.24
N GLN A 21 6.93 5.82 2.97
CA GLN A 21 5.93 6.76 3.45
C GLN A 21 5.21 7.47 2.30
N LEU A 22 5.95 7.90 1.27
CA LEU A 22 5.38 8.43 0.03
C LEU A 22 4.50 7.38 -0.68
N ALA A 23 4.94 6.12 -0.75
CA ALA A 23 4.15 5.05 -1.32
C ALA A 23 2.85 4.77 -0.54
N ALA A 24 2.86 4.95 0.80
CA ALA A 24 1.66 4.86 1.63
C ALA A 24 0.65 5.99 1.34
N GLN A 25 1.11 7.16 0.88
CA GLN A 25 0.23 8.21 0.41
C GLN A 25 -0.50 7.80 -0.89
N LEU A 26 0.19 7.13 -1.80
CA LEU A 26 -0.36 6.70 -3.10
C LEU A 26 -1.45 5.63 -2.95
N ASN A 27 -1.29 4.69 -2.02
CA ASN A 27 -2.24 3.59 -1.85
C ASN A 27 -3.28 3.85 -0.74
N GLY A 28 -3.19 4.99 -0.05
CA GLY A 28 -4.09 5.40 1.03
C GLY A 28 -3.75 4.85 2.42
N ASP A 29 -2.72 4.01 2.56
CA ASP A 29 -2.37 3.36 3.83
C ASP A 29 -1.79 4.33 4.88
N TYR A 30 -1.47 5.57 4.49
CA TYR A 30 -1.08 6.63 5.43
C TYR A 30 -2.13 6.89 6.53
N THR A 31 -3.40 6.48 6.33
CA THR A 31 -4.45 6.62 7.34
C THR A 31 -4.52 5.44 8.32
N LEU A 32 -3.70 4.40 8.15
CA LEU A 32 -3.73 3.22 9.02
C LEU A 32 -3.01 3.49 10.34
N LYS A 33 -3.50 2.90 11.43
CA LYS A 33 -2.84 2.98 12.76
C LYS A 33 -1.43 2.39 12.78
N SER A 34 -1.13 1.50 11.83
CA SER A 34 0.17 0.86 11.65
C SER A 34 1.20 1.77 10.99
N TYR A 35 0.79 2.91 10.44
CA TYR A 35 1.66 3.90 9.85
C TYR A 35 2.11 4.94 10.90
N PRO A 36 3.39 5.38 10.93
CA PRO A 36 4.52 4.93 10.09
C PRO A 36 5.35 3.78 10.71
N GLU A 37 4.93 3.24 11.86
CA GLU A 37 5.76 2.30 12.62
C GLU A 37 5.97 0.95 11.92
N GLU A 38 4.88 0.25 11.57
CA GLU A 38 4.95 -1.03 10.84
C GLU A 38 5.14 -0.81 9.34
N ILE A 39 4.52 0.24 8.80
CA ILE A 39 4.63 0.66 7.39
C ILE A 39 5.65 1.79 7.30
N GLY A 40 6.92 1.41 7.19
CA GLY A 40 8.07 2.31 7.25
C GLY A 40 9.15 1.75 8.16
N LYS A 41 9.19 2.21 9.41
CA LYS A 41 10.33 2.03 10.33
C LYS A 41 10.75 0.59 10.60
N LYS A 42 9.80 -0.34 10.62
CA LYS A 42 10.07 -1.74 10.99
C LYS A 42 10.42 -2.64 9.81
N MET A 43 10.33 -2.15 8.57
CA MET A 43 10.53 -2.95 7.37
C MET A 43 12.02 -3.23 7.08
N ASN A 44 12.28 -4.36 6.42
CA ASN A 44 13.55 -4.59 5.73
C ASN A 44 13.49 -4.11 4.26
N VAL A 45 14.64 -4.08 3.59
CA VAL A 45 14.76 -3.61 2.20
C VAL A 45 13.87 -4.41 1.23
N ARG A 46 13.73 -5.72 1.41
CA ARG A 46 12.84 -6.56 0.57
C ARG A 46 11.39 -6.16 0.72
N GLU A 47 10.91 -6.07 1.96
CA GLU A 47 9.53 -5.72 2.29
C GLU A 47 9.20 -4.32 1.78
N ALA A 48 10.07 -3.34 2.02
CA ALA A 48 9.90 -1.98 1.56
C ALA A 48 9.82 -1.89 0.04
N LYS A 49 10.71 -2.59 -0.68
CA LYS A 49 10.69 -2.65 -2.15
C LYS A 49 9.38 -3.25 -2.67
N LYS A 50 8.92 -4.35 -2.07
CA LYS A 50 7.66 -4.99 -2.46
C LYS A 50 6.48 -4.04 -2.21
N TYR A 51 6.42 -3.43 -1.03
CA TYR A 51 5.35 -2.51 -0.65
C TYR A 51 5.27 -1.32 -1.61
N MET A 52 6.40 -0.66 -1.91
CA MET A 52 6.43 0.46 -2.85
C MET A 52 5.94 0.05 -4.25
N GLY A 53 6.38 -1.11 -4.74
CA GLY A 53 5.93 -1.64 -6.03
C GLY A 53 4.43 -1.89 -6.08
N ASP A 54 3.88 -2.53 -5.05
CA ASP A 54 2.44 -2.82 -4.94
C ASP A 54 1.61 -1.53 -4.83
N SER A 55 2.10 -0.54 -4.07
CA SER A 55 1.44 0.76 -3.91
C SER A 55 1.34 1.55 -5.22
N VAL A 56 2.46 1.66 -5.96
CA VAL A 56 2.46 2.35 -7.26
C VAL A 56 1.59 1.62 -8.27
N LYS A 57 1.66 0.29 -8.31
CA LYS A 57 0.82 -0.53 -9.20
C LYS A 57 -0.67 -0.28 -8.93
N ARG A 58 -1.09 -0.37 -7.66
CA ARG A 58 -2.49 -0.17 -7.26
C ARG A 58 -2.98 1.24 -7.57
N PHE A 59 -2.15 2.26 -7.33
CA PHE A 59 -2.47 3.64 -7.68
C PHE A 59 -2.67 3.80 -9.20
N PHE A 60 -1.76 3.28 -10.03
CA PHE A 60 -1.91 3.34 -11.49
C PHE A 60 -3.11 2.57 -12.02
N GLU A 61 -3.43 1.42 -11.46
CA GLU A 61 -4.65 0.67 -11.82
C GLU A 61 -5.90 1.51 -11.54
N ALA A 62 -5.97 2.14 -10.38
CA ALA A 62 -7.09 3.01 -10.02
C ALA A 62 -7.16 4.28 -10.89
N SER A 63 -6.02 4.93 -11.15
CA SER A 63 -5.97 6.13 -12.01
C SER A 63 -6.36 5.82 -13.45
N ARG A 64 -5.94 4.69 -14.01
CA ARG A 64 -6.37 4.26 -15.35
C ARG A 64 -7.85 3.96 -15.40
N LEU A 65 -8.38 3.30 -14.37
CA LEU A 65 -9.81 3.04 -14.27
C LEU A 65 -10.61 4.35 -14.17
N ALA A 66 -10.21 5.27 -13.30
CA ALA A 66 -10.85 6.58 -13.15
C ALA A 66 -10.86 7.35 -14.47
N LYS A 67 -9.72 7.41 -15.18
CA LYS A 67 -9.63 8.02 -16.51
C LYS A 67 -10.56 7.35 -17.52
N SER A 68 -10.65 6.02 -17.53
CA SER A 68 -11.57 5.29 -18.42
C SER A 68 -13.06 5.55 -18.12
N LEU A 69 -13.37 5.99 -16.89
CA LEU A 69 -14.72 6.37 -16.45
C LEU A 69 -14.99 7.88 -16.61
N GLY A 70 -14.05 8.64 -17.17
CA GLY A 70 -14.22 10.07 -17.46
C GLY A 70 -13.77 11.03 -16.36
N ALA A 71 -12.91 10.59 -15.43
CA ALA A 71 -12.25 11.51 -14.50
C ALA A 71 -11.36 12.52 -15.24
N ASP A 72 -11.18 13.70 -14.65
CA ASP A 72 -10.32 14.76 -15.20
C ASP A 72 -8.84 14.33 -15.19
N ASP A 73 -8.10 14.73 -16.22
CA ASP A 73 -6.67 14.41 -16.35
C ASP A 73 -5.81 15.14 -15.29
N GLU A 74 -6.32 16.23 -14.70
CA GLU A 74 -5.67 16.97 -13.61
C GLU A 74 -6.06 16.45 -12.21
N GLU A 75 -7.03 15.52 -12.11
CA GLU A 75 -7.48 14.97 -10.84
C GLU A 75 -6.58 13.82 -10.35
N ILE A 76 -6.15 13.90 -9.08
CA ILE A 76 -5.41 12.83 -8.41
C ILE A 76 -6.40 11.90 -7.73
N VAL A 77 -6.37 10.61 -8.09
CA VAL A 77 -7.21 9.59 -7.46
C VAL A 77 -6.90 9.45 -5.96
N LYS A 78 -7.92 9.68 -5.14
CA LYS A 78 -7.85 9.47 -3.69
C LYS A 78 -8.12 8.01 -3.35
N MET A 79 -7.07 7.28 -3.00
CA MET A 79 -7.15 5.86 -2.66
C MET A 79 -7.68 5.61 -1.24
N ARG A 80 -8.46 4.55 -1.08
CA ARG A 80 -8.78 3.96 0.23
C ARG A 80 -7.68 2.96 0.62
N PRO A 81 -7.35 2.84 1.93
CA PRO A 81 -6.27 1.98 2.39
C PRO A 81 -6.41 0.55 1.84
N SER A 82 -5.30 0.00 1.36
CA SER A 82 -5.23 -1.33 0.76
C SER A 82 -5.68 -2.43 1.73
N LEU A 83 -5.44 -2.23 3.03
CA LEU A 83 -5.81 -3.13 4.12
C LEU A 83 -7.27 -3.04 4.59
N THR A 84 -8.11 -2.19 3.97
CA THR A 84 -9.56 -2.12 4.30
C THR A 84 -10.43 -3.15 3.56
N THR A 85 -9.83 -4.03 2.75
CA THR A 85 -10.54 -5.08 2.00
C THR A 85 -10.18 -6.48 2.46
N ARG A 86 -10.45 -6.78 3.73
CA ARG A 86 -10.88 -8.12 4.11
C ARG A 86 -12.16 -7.97 4.91
N ALA A 87 -13.29 -8.01 4.23
CA ALA A 87 -14.50 -8.50 4.89
C ALA A 87 -14.09 -9.85 5.47
N THR A 88 -14.05 -9.94 6.80
CA THR A 88 -14.07 -11.24 7.44
C THR A 88 -15.33 -11.91 6.90
N SER A 89 -15.16 -12.97 6.10
CA SER A 89 -16.22 -13.95 5.89
C SER A 89 -16.46 -14.61 7.25
N GLY A 90 -17.10 -13.88 8.16
CA GLY A 90 -17.68 -14.43 9.37
C GLY A 90 -18.77 -15.41 8.93
N PRO A 91 -18.96 -16.52 9.65
CA PRO A 91 -20.02 -17.46 9.31
C PRO A 91 -21.36 -16.73 9.39
N THR A 92 -22.11 -16.76 8.30
CA THR A 92 -23.49 -16.27 8.26
C THR A 92 -24.28 -16.92 9.39
N PRO A 93 -24.96 -16.15 10.27
CA PRO A 93 -25.87 -16.75 11.23
C PRO A 93 -27.00 -17.43 10.46
N LYS A 94 -27.21 -18.74 10.71
CA LYS A 94 -28.41 -19.43 10.22
C LYS A 94 -29.62 -18.77 10.89
N THR A 95 -30.44 -18.10 10.10
CA THR A 95 -31.79 -17.73 10.49
C THR A 95 -32.60 -19.02 10.69
N THR A 96 -32.76 -19.44 11.94
CA THR A 96 -33.85 -20.33 12.33
C THR A 96 -35.06 -19.46 12.62
N ASN A 97 -36.02 -19.41 11.69
CA ASN A 97 -37.34 -18.87 11.98
C ASN A 97 -38.15 -19.88 12.82
N PRO A 98 -38.99 -19.41 13.75
CA PRO A 98 -40.03 -20.22 14.38
C PRO A 98 -41.15 -20.59 13.42
#